data_AF-G2YZM8-F1
#
_entry.id   AF-G2YZM8-F1
#
_cell.length_a   1.000
_cell.length_b   1.000
_cell.length_c   1.000
_cell.angle_alpha   90.00
_cell.angle_beta   90.00
_cell.angle_gamma   90.00
#
_symmetry.space_group_name_H-M   'P 1'
#
loop_
_entity.id
_entity.type
_entity.pdbx_description
1 polymer ?
#
loop_
_entity_poly.entity_id
_entity_poly.type
_entity_poly.pdbx_seq_one_letter_code
_entity_poly.pdbx_strand_id
1 'polypeptide(L)'
;MEHQFEPLQNDLILRTAWGQKVERPPMWVMRQAGRYLPEYHEAKGKNDFFECCRSPEIASTLTLQPIERFAGLVDAAIIFSDILVIPQAMGMTVEMVDKKGPHFPEPLESPEDGQYERVLNKKVDVAAELD
;
A
#
# COMPACT_ATOMS: atom_id res chain seq x y z
N MET A 1 1.89 6.21 22.60
CA MET A 1 0.66 6.98 22.90
C MET A 1 -0.52 6.10 22.54
N GLU A 2 -1.59 6.06 23.34
CA GLU A 2 -2.84 5.50 22.83
C GLU A 2 -3.36 6.46 21.75
N HIS A 3 -3.32 6.00 20.50
CA HIS A 3 -3.87 6.75 19.38
C HIS A 3 -5.40 6.62 19.42
N GLN A 4 -6.08 7.73 19.71
CA GLN A 4 -7.54 7.78 19.66
C GLN A 4 -7.96 8.12 18.22
N PHE A 5 -8.56 7.15 17.53
CA PHE A 5 -9.14 7.35 16.20
C PHE A 5 -10.59 7.83 16.30
N GLU A 6 -11.03 8.57 15.28
CA GLU A 6 -12.45 8.93 15.12
C GLU A 6 -13.34 7.69 15.05
N PRO A 7 -14.57 7.74 15.58
CA PRO A 7 -15.49 6.60 15.54
C PRO A 7 -15.88 6.27 14.10
N LEU A 8 -15.95 4.97 13.79
CA LEU A 8 -16.32 4.48 12.47
C LEU A 8 -17.80 4.80 12.16
N GLN A 9 -18.05 5.53 11.08
CA GLN A 9 -19.41 5.91 10.67
C GLN A 9 -20.07 4.91 9.71
N ASN A 10 -19.28 4.18 8.93
CA ASN A 10 -19.75 3.13 8.01
C ASN A 10 -18.95 1.85 8.26
N ASP A 11 -19.64 0.81 8.76
CA ASP A 11 -19.05 -0.46 9.16
C ASP A 11 -19.51 -1.65 8.26
N LEU A 12 -20.19 -1.36 7.14
CA LEU A 12 -20.78 -2.35 6.25
C LEU A 12 -19.82 -3.45 5.85
N ILE A 13 -18.58 -3.08 5.48
CA ILE A 13 -17.56 -4.04 5.06
C ILE A 13 -17.14 -4.97 6.18
N LEU A 14 -17.03 -4.48 7.42
CA LEU A 14 -16.63 -5.27 8.58
C LEU A 14 -17.73 -6.25 8.96
N ARG A 15 -18.98 -5.78 9.10
CA ARG A 15 -20.12 -6.64 9.39
C ARG A 15 -20.30 -7.74 8.34
N THR A 16 -20.15 -7.37 7.07
CA THR A 16 -20.22 -8.34 5.96
C THR A 16 -19.09 -9.36 6.03
N ALA A 17 -17.85 -8.93 6.29
CA ALA A 17 -16.71 -9.83 6.44
C ALA A 17 -16.89 -10.81 7.63
N TRP A 18 -17.60 -10.38 8.67
CA TRP A 18 -17.99 -11.23 9.81
C TRP A 18 -19.23 -12.11 9.55
N GLY A 19 -19.78 -12.11 8.33
CA GLY A 19 -20.95 -12.92 7.97
C GLY A 19 -22.27 -12.42 8.55
N GLN A 20 -22.33 -11.17 9.02
CA GLN A 20 -23.55 -10.59 9.56
C GLN A 20 -24.50 -10.16 8.43
N LYS A 21 -25.80 -10.10 8.73
CA LYS A 21 -26.79 -9.54 7.81
C LYS A 21 -26.64 -8.02 7.76
N VAL A 22 -26.56 -7.49 6.55
CA VAL A 22 -26.44 -6.05 6.27
C VAL A 22 -27.56 -5.55 5.36
N GLU A 23 -27.74 -4.24 5.34
CA GLU A 23 -28.77 -3.51 4.62
C GLU A 23 -28.54 -3.46 3.10
N ARG A 24 -27.27 -3.54 2.67
CA ARG A 24 -26.85 -3.69 1.28
C ARG A 24 -25.45 -4.30 1.20
N PRO A 25 -25.06 -4.92 0.07
CA PRO A 25 -23.67 -5.35 -0.13
C PRO A 25 -22.69 -4.17 -0.05
N PRO A 26 -21.56 -4.28 0.65
CA PRO A 26 -20.48 -3.29 0.62
C PRO A 26 -19.71 -3.36 -0.70
N MET A 27 -19.09 -2.26 -1.11
CA MET A 27 -18.32 -2.16 -2.34
C MET A 27 -16.98 -1.45 -2.11
N TRP A 28 -15.91 -2.02 -2.66
CA TRP A 28 -14.62 -1.35 -2.87
C TRP A 28 -13.95 -1.97 -4.09
N VAL A 29 -12.92 -1.32 -4.63
CA VAL A 29 -12.24 -1.80 -5.84
C VAL A 29 -10.75 -1.96 -5.56
N MET A 30 -10.20 -3.13 -5.90
CA MET A 30 -8.75 -3.32 -5.90
C MET A 30 -8.08 -2.30 -6.83
N ARG A 31 -7.04 -1.62 -6.33
CA ARG A 31 -6.38 -0.50 -7.04
C ARG A 31 -7.29 0.71 -7.30
N GLN A 32 -8.27 0.97 -6.42
CA GLN A 32 -9.11 2.18 -6.48
C GLN A 32 -8.29 3.49 -6.44
N ALA A 33 -7.15 3.52 -5.74
CA ALA A 33 -6.16 4.58 -5.85
C ALA A 33 -5.17 4.22 -6.96
N GLY A 34 -5.26 4.87 -8.12
CA GLY A 34 -4.41 4.52 -9.24
C GLY A 34 -4.52 5.40 -10.47
N ARG A 35 -3.70 5.07 -11.47
CA ARG A 35 -3.46 5.81 -12.74
C ARG A 35 -4.69 6.12 -13.60
N TYR A 36 -5.87 5.57 -13.28
CA TYR A 36 -7.09 5.92 -14.00
C TYR A 36 -7.70 7.24 -13.50
N LEU A 37 -7.26 7.73 -12.33
CA LEU A 37 -7.63 9.02 -11.77
C LEU A 37 -6.63 10.09 -12.25
N PRO A 38 -7.07 11.20 -12.88
CA PRO A 38 -6.20 12.32 -13.19
C PRO A 38 -5.46 12.89 -11.97
N GLU A 39 -6.16 13.06 -10.85
CA GLU A 39 -5.63 13.56 -9.57
C GLU A 39 -4.55 12.65 -8.98
N TYR A 40 -4.53 11.35 -9.32
CA TYR A 40 -3.44 10.46 -8.95
C TYR A 40 -2.11 10.91 -9.57
N HIS A 41 -2.15 11.32 -10.85
CA HIS A 41 -0.97 11.80 -11.54
C HIS A 41 -0.47 13.13 -10.99
N GLU A 42 -1.39 14.00 -10.57
CA GLU A 42 -1.08 15.28 -9.94
C GLU A 42 -0.40 15.08 -8.58
N ALA A 43 -0.98 14.23 -7.72
CA ALA A 43 -0.43 13.95 -6.39
C ALA A 43 0.89 13.14 -6.44
N LYS A 44 1.01 12.19 -7.38
CA LYS A 44 2.28 11.48 -7.61
C LYS A 44 3.37 12.44 -8.07
N GLY A 45 3.04 13.38 -8.95
CA GLY A 45 3.98 14.34 -9.50
C GLY A 45 5.17 13.66 -10.20
N LYS A 46 6.38 14.03 -9.80
CA LYS A 46 7.64 13.46 -10.31
C LYS A 46 8.22 12.37 -9.42
N ASN A 47 7.60 12.10 -8.27
CA ASN A 47 8.11 11.13 -7.32
C ASN A 47 8.08 9.73 -7.94
N ASP A 48 9.09 8.93 -7.62
CA ASP A 48 9.03 7.51 -7.91
C ASP A 48 7.97 6.84 -7.03
N PHE A 49 7.64 5.60 -7.37
CA PHE A 49 6.56 4.90 -6.68
C PHE A 49 6.89 4.56 -5.22
N PHE A 50 8.15 4.25 -4.89
CA PHE A 50 8.55 3.94 -3.52
C PHE A 50 8.67 5.21 -2.66
N GLU A 51 9.07 6.34 -3.25
CA GLU A 51 9.00 7.66 -2.62
C GLU A 51 7.57 8.00 -2.21
N CYS A 52 6.58 7.75 -3.08
CA CYS A 52 5.17 7.91 -2.72
C CYS A 52 4.75 7.01 -1.55
N CYS A 53 5.22 5.77 -1.49
CA CYS A 53 4.93 4.86 -0.39
C CYS A 53 5.59 5.28 0.93
N ARG A 54 6.72 6.00 0.88
CA ARG A 54 7.48 6.47 2.06
C ARG A 54 7.03 7.84 2.58
N SER A 55 6.22 8.59 1.83
CA SER A 55 5.62 9.84 2.32
C SER A 55 4.21 9.55 2.86
N PRO A 56 4.00 9.66 4.19
CA PRO A 56 2.68 9.49 4.79
C PRO A 56 1.63 10.43 4.19
N GLU A 57 2.01 11.67 3.89
CA GLU A 57 1.13 12.69 3.31
C GLU A 57 0.68 12.31 1.91
N ILE A 58 1.62 11.87 1.04
CA ILE A 58 1.30 11.46 -0.32
C ILE A 58 0.49 10.17 -0.30
N ALA A 59 0.91 9.16 0.48
CA ALA A 59 0.19 7.89 0.58
C ALA A 59 -1.25 8.09 1.09
N SER A 60 -1.44 8.93 2.11
CA SER A 60 -2.77 9.31 2.62
C SER A 60 -3.59 10.01 1.55
N THR A 61 -3.02 11.01 0.87
CA THR A 61 -3.69 11.74 -0.22
C THR A 61 -4.16 10.78 -1.32
N LEU A 62 -3.28 9.91 -1.81
CA LEU A 62 -3.62 8.92 -2.84
C LEU A 62 -4.70 7.94 -2.36
N THR A 63 -4.66 7.52 -1.09
CA THR A 63 -5.66 6.63 -0.49
C THR A 63 -7.05 7.26 -0.46
N LEU A 64 -7.14 8.57 -0.19
CA LEU A 64 -8.40 9.29 -0.01
C LEU A 64 -9.05 9.72 -1.33
N GLN A 65 -8.29 9.95 -2.40
CA GLN A 65 -8.81 10.35 -3.72
C GLN A 65 -10.04 9.55 -4.20
N PRO A 66 -10.02 8.20 -4.24
CA PRO A 66 -11.20 7.43 -4.66
C PRO A 66 -12.37 7.54 -3.67
N ILE A 67 -12.10 7.74 -2.37
CA ILE A 67 -13.15 7.90 -1.35
C ILE A 67 -13.91 9.20 -1.58
N GLU A 68 -13.19 10.27 -1.90
CA GLU A 68 -13.76 11.58 -2.21
C GLU A 68 -14.49 11.57 -3.56
N ARG A 69 -13.86 11.02 -4.61
CA ARG A 69 -14.43 11.00 -5.96
C ARG A 69 -15.70 10.16 -6.07
N PHE A 70 -15.75 9.05 -5.35
CA PHE A 70 -16.88 8.10 -5.37
C PHE A 70 -17.64 8.11 -4.04
N ALA A 71 -17.74 9.28 -3.41
CA ALA A 71 -18.41 9.44 -2.12
C ALA A 71 -19.81 8.82 -2.13
N GLY A 72 -20.07 7.97 -1.13
CA GLY A 72 -21.35 7.24 -0.98
C GLY A 72 -21.46 5.96 -1.81
N LEU A 73 -20.50 5.66 -2.68
CA LEU A 73 -20.46 4.40 -3.45
C LEU A 73 -19.45 3.39 -2.90
N VAL A 74 -18.32 3.88 -2.36
CA VAL A 74 -17.25 3.06 -1.79
C VAL A 74 -17.37 2.98 -0.26
N ASP A 75 -17.27 1.77 0.29
CA ASP A 75 -17.44 1.47 1.70
C ASP A 75 -16.14 1.25 2.47
N ALA A 76 -15.00 1.24 1.77
CA ALA A 76 -13.69 1.03 2.37
C ALA A 76 -12.57 1.75 1.63
N ALA A 77 -11.60 2.24 2.39
CA ALA A 77 -10.30 2.63 1.89
C ALA A 77 -9.31 1.47 2.02
N ILE A 78 -8.41 1.36 1.04
CA ILE A 78 -7.24 0.49 1.11
C ILE A 78 -6.00 1.39 1.05
N ILE A 79 -5.09 1.21 2.00
CA ILE A 79 -3.87 2.02 2.08
C ILE A 79 -3.07 1.95 0.78
N PHE A 80 -2.63 3.11 0.29
CA PHE A 80 -1.69 3.18 -0.81
C PHE A 80 -0.31 2.73 -0.34
N SER A 81 0.08 1.53 -0.77
CA SER A 81 1.37 0.92 -0.50
C SER A 81 1.66 -0.13 -1.59
N ASP A 82 2.72 -0.90 -1.44
CA ASP A 82 3.07 -2.00 -2.32
C ASP A 82 3.49 -3.24 -1.53
N ILE A 83 3.25 -4.42 -2.09
CA ILE A 83 3.66 -5.68 -1.46
C ILE A 83 5.19 -5.86 -1.45
N LEU A 84 5.90 -5.20 -2.37
CA LEU A 84 7.36 -5.30 -2.52
C LEU A 84 8.14 -4.47 -1.50
N VAL A 85 7.46 -3.66 -0.67
CA VAL A 85 8.10 -2.98 0.47
C VAL A 85 8.70 -3.98 1.46
N ILE A 86 8.17 -5.21 1.53
CA ILE A 86 8.68 -6.27 2.42
C ILE A 86 10.07 -6.74 1.95
N PRO A 87 10.26 -7.26 0.73
CA PRO A 87 11.60 -7.56 0.19
C PRO A 87 12.58 -6.40 0.31
N GLN A 88 12.12 -5.16 0.06
CA GLN A 88 12.94 -3.97 0.20
C GLN A 88 13.42 -3.76 1.64
N ALA A 89 12.51 -3.86 2.63
CA ALA A 89 12.85 -3.79 4.04
C ALA A 89 13.82 -4.92 4.45
N MET A 90 13.66 -6.11 3.87
CA MET A 90 14.58 -7.25 4.04
C MET A 90 15.95 -7.07 3.36
N GLY A 91 16.15 -5.96 2.65
CA GLY A 91 17.45 -5.56 2.07
C GLY A 91 17.63 -5.90 0.60
N MET A 92 16.60 -6.36 -0.10
CA MET A 92 16.66 -6.56 -1.55
C MET A 92 16.48 -5.23 -2.29
N THR A 93 17.21 -5.07 -3.39
CA THR A 93 17.02 -3.94 -4.30
C THR A 93 15.80 -4.19 -5.19
N VAL A 94 14.88 -3.21 -5.23
CA VAL A 94 13.70 -3.24 -6.11
C VAL A 94 13.68 -1.98 -6.95
N GLU A 95 13.67 -2.16 -8.27
CA GLU A 95 13.63 -1.06 -9.24
C GLU A 95 12.29 -1.03 -9.96
N MET A 96 11.68 0.14 -10.07
CA MET A 96 10.48 0.32 -10.89
C MET A 96 10.88 0.72 -12.30
N VAL A 97 10.92 -0.24 -13.21
CA VAL A 97 11.32 -0.02 -14.61
C VAL A 97 10.12 0.48 -15.42
N ASP A 98 10.27 1.62 -16.08
CA ASP A 98 9.18 2.24 -16.84
C ASP A 98 8.59 1.25 -17.86
N LYS A 99 7.25 1.15 -17.86
CA LYS A 99 6.44 0.22 -18.68
C LYS A 99 6.73 -1.28 -18.53
N LYS A 100 7.67 -1.69 -17.68
CA LYS A 100 7.95 -3.10 -17.37
C LYS A 100 7.51 -3.51 -15.97
N GLY A 101 7.43 -2.56 -15.04
CA GLY A 101 7.04 -2.81 -13.65
C GLY A 101 8.24 -3.10 -12.75
N PRO A 102 8.02 -3.72 -11.59
CA PRO A 102 9.08 -3.98 -10.62
C PRO A 102 10.09 -5.01 -11.13
N HIS A 103 11.36 -4.77 -10.83
CA HIS A 103 12.49 -5.62 -11.18
C HIS A 103 13.41 -5.78 -9.99
N PHE A 104 13.85 -7.01 -9.74
CA PHE A 104 14.94 -7.32 -8.81
C PHE A 104 16.20 -7.55 -9.65
N PRO A 105 17.21 -6.66 -9.58
CA PRO A 105 18.47 -6.84 -10.31
C PRO A 105 19.21 -8.12 -9.89
N GLU A 106 19.09 -8.45 -8.60
CA GLU A 106 19.63 -9.67 -7.99
C GLU A 106 18.44 -10.45 -7.39
N PRO A 107 17.78 -11.35 -8.12
CA PRO A 107 16.75 -12.23 -7.55
C PRO A 107 17.39 -13.34 -6.70
N LEU A 108 16.59 -13.96 -5.82
CA LEU A 108 16.97 -15.21 -5.17
C LEU A 108 16.66 -16.39 -6.10
N GLU A 109 17.68 -17.12 -6.51
CA GLU A 109 17.61 -18.31 -7.35
C GLU A 109 17.82 -19.59 -6.52
N SER A 110 18.67 -19.53 -5.50
CA SER A 110 19.03 -20.68 -4.69
C SER A 110 19.34 -20.33 -3.22
N PRO A 111 19.22 -21.28 -2.27
CA PRO A 111 19.71 -21.09 -0.90
C PRO A 111 21.21 -20.81 -0.81
N GLU A 112 21.99 -21.17 -1.83
CA GLU A 112 23.42 -20.94 -1.93
C GLU A 112 23.79 -19.50 -2.34
N ASP A 113 22.81 -18.66 -2.71
CA ASP A 113 23.07 -17.29 -3.14
C ASP A 113 23.65 -16.44 -2.00
N GLY A 114 24.69 -15.66 -2.30
CA GLY A 114 25.36 -14.83 -1.30
C GLY A 114 24.47 -13.75 -0.64
N GLN A 115 23.31 -13.42 -1.23
CA GLN A 115 22.30 -12.57 -0.59
C GLN A 115 21.26 -13.34 0.23
N TYR A 116 21.09 -14.65 0.04
CA TYR A 116 20.05 -15.45 0.71
C TYR A 116 20.18 -15.38 2.23
N GLU A 117 21.36 -15.70 2.77
CA GLU A 117 21.62 -15.62 4.20
C GLU A 117 21.48 -14.19 4.74
N ARG A 118 21.83 -13.17 3.95
CA ARG A 118 21.70 -11.77 4.35
C ARG A 118 20.24 -11.37 4.49
N VAL A 119 19.40 -11.73 3.53
CA VAL A 119 17.96 -11.44 3.51
C VAL A 119 17.24 -12.15 4.66
N LEU A 120 17.51 -13.45 4.87
CA LEU A 120 16.85 -14.23 5.92
C LEU A 120 17.28 -13.84 7.34
N ASN A 121 18.55 -13.46 7.54
CA ASN A 121 19.06 -13.10 8.86
C ASN A 121 18.91 -11.62 9.18
N LYS A 122 18.40 -10.79 8.25
CA LYS A 122 18.21 -9.35 8.50
C LYS A 122 17.17 -9.16 9.59
N LYS A 123 17.59 -8.53 10.69
CA LYS A 123 16.67 -8.03 11.71
C LYS A 123 16.12 -6.69 11.23
N VAL A 124 14.84 -6.67 10.86
CA VAL A 124 14.14 -5.46 10.44
C VAL A 124 13.56 -4.79 11.68
N ASP A 125 13.98 -3.56 11.95
CA ASP A 125 13.34 -2.69 12.93
C ASP A 125 12.32 -1.80 12.20
N VAL A 126 11.07 -2.23 12.19
CA VAL A 126 10.00 -1.51 11.48
C VAL A 126 9.79 -0.12 12.09
N ALA A 127 10.03 0.08 13.39
CA ALA A 127 9.82 1.37 14.02
C ALA A 127 10.88 2.39 13.56
N ALA A 128 12.14 1.96 13.46
CA ALA A 128 13.23 2.80 12.98
C ALA A 128 13.10 3.21 11.50
N GLU A 129 12.36 2.43 10.69
CA GLU A 129 12.10 2.72 9.27
C GLU A 129 10.88 3.66 9.07
N LEU A 130 10.20 4.05 10.15
CA LEU A 130 9.07 4.99 10.14
C LEU A 130 9.46 6.42 10.55
N ASP A 131 10.71 6.63 10.99
CA ASP A 131 11.31 7.93 11.36
C ASP A 131 11.99 8.61 10.16
#